data_AF-A0A918S2P7-F1
#
_entry.id   AF-A0A918S2P7-F1
#
_cell.length_a   1.000
_cell.length_b   1.000
_cell.length_c   1.000
_cell.angle_alpha   90.00
_cell.angle_beta   90.00
_cell.angle_gamma   90.00
#
_symmetry.space_group_name_H-M   'P 1'
#
loop_
_entity.id
_entity.type
_entity.pdbx_description
1 polymer ?
#
loop_
_entity_poly.entity_id
_entity_poly.type
_entity_poly.pdbx_seq_one_letter_code
_entity_poly.pdbx_strand_id
1 'polypeptide(L)'
;MTGAGGDWIGDGLDGIDGMDALLWTPGVDYIAGWREAREAADRLNRALLGAGLELSTMRAVASTDERGRGVVRLTGWPGGAHRLAELLESTA
;
A
#
# COMPACT_ATOMS: atom_id res chain seq x y z
N MET A 1 -54.79 -5.32 14.34
CA MET A 1 -53.69 -4.50 13.78
C MET A 1 -52.41 -5.00 14.44
N THR A 2 -51.77 -6.04 13.88
CA THR A 2 -50.54 -5.99 13.04
C THR A 2 -49.30 -5.52 13.84
N GLY A 3 -48.21 -6.26 13.96
CA GLY A 3 -47.85 -7.52 13.34
C GLY A 3 -46.64 -8.13 14.05
N ALA A 4 -46.58 -9.45 14.05
CA ALA A 4 -45.37 -10.20 14.39
C ALA A 4 -44.85 -10.79 13.07
N GLY A 5 -44.12 -9.97 12.31
CA GLY A 5 -43.28 -10.42 11.22
C GLY A 5 -41.99 -10.98 11.81
N GLY A 6 -42.03 -12.24 12.25
CA GLY A 6 -40.83 -13.03 12.47
C GLY A 6 -40.43 -13.62 11.13
N ASP A 7 -39.51 -12.97 10.42
CA ASP A 7 -38.90 -13.51 9.21
C ASP A 7 -37.46 -12.94 9.10
N TRP A 8 -36.52 -13.80 9.48
CA TRP A 8 -35.07 -13.83 9.18
C TRP A 8 -34.25 -12.56 9.36
N ILE A 9 -33.45 -12.53 10.44
CA ILE A 9 -32.17 -11.81 10.45
C ILE A 9 -31.25 -12.57 9.47
N GLY A 10 -31.28 -12.19 8.20
CA GLY A 10 -30.16 -12.46 7.30
C GLY A 10 -28.97 -11.62 7.77
N ASP A 11 -27.80 -12.23 7.88
CA ASP A 11 -26.56 -11.58 8.34
C ASP A 11 -25.95 -10.58 7.33
N GLY A 12 -26.69 -10.29 6.25
CA GLY A 12 -26.27 -9.37 5.20
C GLY A 12 -25.21 -9.94 4.27
N LEU A 13 -24.92 -11.24 4.31
CA LEU A 13 -23.95 -11.88 3.41
C LEU A 13 -24.56 -12.37 2.09
N ASP A 14 -25.88 -12.36 1.95
CA ASP A 14 -26.61 -12.80 0.74
C ASP A 14 -26.63 -11.74 -0.38
N GLY A 15 -25.50 -11.06 -0.60
CA GLY A 15 -25.41 -9.94 -1.55
C GLY A 15 -24.04 -9.72 -2.18
N ILE A 16 -23.14 -10.72 -2.17
CA ILE A 16 -21.89 -10.66 -2.92
C ILE A 16 -22.04 -11.39 -4.25
N ASP A 17 -23.10 -11.06 -5.00
CA ASP A 17 -23.19 -11.42 -6.41
C ASP A 17 -22.55 -10.26 -7.20
N GLY A 18 -21.23 -10.37 -7.45
CA GLY A 18 -20.50 -9.40 -8.26
C GLY A 18 -19.32 -8.68 -7.59
N MET A 19 -18.75 -9.22 -6.51
CA MET A 19 -17.36 -8.91 -6.18
C MET A 19 -16.55 -10.15 -6.49
N ASP A 20 -15.50 -10.01 -7.31
CA ASP A 20 -14.44 -11.00 -7.41
C ASP A 20 -13.94 -11.28 -5.99
N ALA A 21 -14.57 -12.25 -5.32
CA ALA A 21 -14.11 -12.77 -4.06
C ALA A 21 -12.73 -13.34 -4.40
N LEU A 22 -11.69 -12.61 -3.99
CA LEU A 22 -10.29 -12.95 -4.15
C LEU A 22 -10.04 -14.27 -3.44
N LEU A 23 -10.41 -15.36 -4.11
CA LEU A 23 -10.21 -16.71 -3.65
C LEU A 23 -8.71 -16.93 -3.73
N TRP A 24 -8.04 -16.82 -2.58
CA TRP A 24 -6.61 -17.02 -2.46
C TRP A 24 -6.25 -18.40 -3.04
N THR A 25 -5.52 -18.42 -4.15
CA THR A 25 -5.09 -19.67 -4.78
C THR A 25 -3.91 -20.23 -3.98
N PRO A 26 -4.04 -21.43 -3.40
CA PRO A 26 -2.93 -22.06 -2.68
C PRO A 26 -1.69 -22.19 -3.57
N GLY A 27 -0.52 -21.90 -3.01
CA GLY A 27 0.77 -21.99 -3.72
C GLY A 27 1.15 -20.76 -4.54
N VAL A 28 0.30 -19.73 -4.65
CA VAL A 28 0.66 -18.44 -5.25
C VAL A 28 1.24 -17.53 -4.17
N ASP A 29 2.47 -17.06 -4.36
CA ASP A 29 3.10 -16.09 -3.45
C ASP A 29 2.61 -14.65 -3.78
N TYR A 30 1.41 -14.34 -3.32
CA TYR A 30 0.80 -13.02 -3.47
C TYR A 30 1.56 -11.90 -2.76
N ILE A 31 2.48 -12.23 -1.84
CA ILE A 31 3.29 -11.25 -1.10
C ILE A 31 4.69 -11.07 -1.70
N ALA A 32 5.08 -11.85 -2.72
CA ALA A 32 6.40 -11.78 -3.35
C ALA A 32 6.72 -10.37 -3.84
N GLY A 33 5.82 -9.79 -4.63
CA GLY A 33 5.99 -8.44 -5.15
C GLY A 33 6.08 -7.39 -4.04
N TRP A 34 5.22 -7.47 -3.03
CA TRP A 34 5.27 -6.56 -1.89
C TRP A 34 6.57 -6.68 -1.09
N ARG A 35 7.07 -7.91 -0.89
CA ARG A 35 8.30 -8.19 -0.12
C ARG A 35 9.53 -7.58 -0.79
N GLU A 36 9.67 -7.75 -2.10
CA GLU A 36 10.74 -7.09 -2.88
C GLU A 36 10.64 -5.56 -2.76
N ALA A 37 9.43 -5.01 -2.91
CA ALA A 37 9.20 -3.58 -2.75
C ALA A 37 9.53 -3.09 -1.33
N ARG A 38 9.31 -3.91 -0.31
CA ARG A 38 9.64 -3.59 1.09
C ARG A 38 11.13 -3.50 1.31
N GLU A 39 11.91 -4.45 0.81
CA GLU A 39 13.37 -4.39 0.90
C GLU A 39 13.93 -3.15 0.18
N ALA A 40 13.38 -2.83 -1.00
CA ALA A 40 13.74 -1.63 -1.75
C ALA A 40 13.37 -0.34 -1.00
N ALA A 41 12.16 -0.26 -0.42
CA ALA A 41 11.72 0.88 0.36
C ALA A 41 12.57 1.08 1.63
N ASP A 42 12.93 0.01 2.34
CA ASP A 42 13.77 0.07 3.54
C ASP A 42 15.20 0.52 3.20
N ARG A 43 15.74 0.09 2.06
CA ARG A 43 17.02 0.61 1.55
C ARG A 43 16.92 2.10 1.22
N LEU A 44 15.88 2.52 0.52
CA LEU A 44 15.69 3.93 0.14
C LEU A 44 15.51 4.82 1.38
N ASN A 45 14.73 4.39 2.38
CA ASN A 45 14.57 5.11 3.64
C ASN A 45 15.89 5.30 4.39
N ARG A 46 16.76 4.28 4.41
CA ARG A 46 18.10 4.43 5.00
C ARG A 46 18.96 5.44 4.23
N ALA A 47 18.86 5.46 2.90
CA ALA A 47 19.58 6.45 2.09
C ALA A 47 19.05 7.88 2.32
N LEU A 48 17.73 8.06 2.41
CA LEU A 48 17.10 9.34 2.72
C LEU A 48 17.57 9.88 4.08
N LEU A 49 17.59 9.03 5.11
CA LEU A 49 18.14 9.38 6.43
C LEU A 49 19.62 9.76 6.33
N GLY A 50 20.42 8.98 5.60
CA GLY A 50 21.85 9.27 5.38
C GLY A 50 22.10 10.59 4.65
N ALA A 51 21.15 11.04 3.84
CA ALA A 51 21.18 12.34 3.14
C ALA A 51 20.58 13.49 3.97
N GLY A 52 20.16 13.24 5.21
CA GLY A 52 19.61 14.24 6.12
C GLY A 52 18.12 14.54 5.92
N LEU A 53 17.36 13.69 5.23
CA LEU A 53 15.89 13.78 5.24
C LEU A 53 15.31 12.97 6.40
N GLU A 54 14.43 13.62 7.15
CA GLU A 54 13.64 12.95 8.19
C GLU A 54 12.47 12.17 7.58
N LEU A 55 12.28 10.92 8.02
CA LEU A 55 11.19 10.05 7.54
C LEU A 55 9.79 10.53 7.92
N SER A 56 9.69 11.47 8.87
CA SER A 56 8.45 12.18 9.21
C SER A 56 8.05 13.19 8.13
N THR A 57 9.00 13.62 7.30
CA THR A 57 8.79 14.59 6.22
C THR A 57 8.71 13.97 4.84
N MET A 58 9.45 12.89 4.61
CA MET A 58 9.39 12.11 3.39
C MET A 58 9.90 10.69 3.62
N ARG A 59 9.16 9.69 3.12
CA ARG A 59 9.53 8.27 3.22
C ARG A 59 9.11 7.47 2.00
N ALA A 60 9.82 6.38 1.76
CA ALA A 60 9.46 5.33 0.84
C ALA A 60 8.56 4.29 1.51
N VAL A 61 7.55 3.82 0.77
CA VAL A 61 6.57 2.83 1.22
C VAL A 61 6.41 1.76 0.14
N ALA A 62 6.44 0.50 0.56
CA ALA A 62 6.15 -0.62 -0.31
C ALA A 62 4.66 -0.77 -0.56
N SER A 63 4.31 -1.06 -1.80
CA SER A 63 2.95 -1.28 -2.27
C SER A 63 2.98 -2.33 -3.37
N THR A 64 1.80 -2.76 -3.82
CA THR A 64 1.62 -3.50 -5.06
C THR A 64 0.79 -2.68 -6.05
N ASP A 65 0.92 -2.95 -7.35
CA ASP A 65 0.00 -2.44 -8.38
C ASP A 65 -1.20 -3.36 -8.60
N GLU A 66 -2.11 -3.02 -9.52
CA GLU A 66 -3.29 -3.86 -9.80
C GLU A 66 -2.96 -5.26 -10.35
N ARG A 67 -1.71 -5.51 -10.74
CA ARG A 67 -1.22 -6.82 -11.21
C ARG A 67 -0.44 -7.58 -10.14
N GLY A 68 -0.38 -7.07 -8.90
CA GLY A 68 0.37 -7.68 -7.81
C GLY A 68 1.89 -7.48 -7.91
N ARG A 69 2.39 -6.62 -8.82
CA ARG A 69 3.82 -6.32 -8.91
C ARG A 69 4.24 -5.38 -7.78
N GLY A 70 5.42 -5.62 -7.22
CA GLY A 70 6.01 -4.74 -6.22
C GLY A 70 6.27 -3.34 -6.75
N VAL A 71 5.86 -2.32 -5.99
CA VAL A 71 6.14 -0.91 -6.31
C VAL A 71 6.58 -0.16 -5.06
N VAL A 72 7.53 0.76 -5.22
CA VAL A 72 7.96 1.69 -4.17
C VAL A 72 7.32 3.05 -4.43
N ARG A 73 6.59 3.57 -3.45
CA ARG A 73 5.95 4.89 -3.50
C ARG A 73 6.65 5.83 -2.53
N LEU A 74 6.86 7.08 -2.94
CA LEU A 74 7.32 8.14 -2.06
C LEU A 74 6.11 8.91 -1.52
N THR A 75 6.08 9.12 -0.21
CA THR A 75 5.07 9.93 0.47
C THR A 75 5.78 10.98 1.32
N GLY A 76 5.39 12.24 1.22
CA GLY A 76 5.99 13.30 2.01
C GLY A 76 5.29 14.64 1.86
N TRP A 77 5.68 15.59 2.70
CA TRP A 77 5.26 16.99 2.58
C TRP A 77 6.00 17.66 1.41
N PRO A 78 5.44 18.75 0.83
CA PRO A 78 6.08 19.47 -0.27
C PRO A 78 7.53 19.88 0.04
N GLY A 79 7.82 20.34 1.27
CA GLY A 79 9.18 20.71 1.68
C GLY A 79 10.16 19.52 1.65
N GLY A 80 9.73 18.33 2.06
CA GLY A 80 10.54 17.11 1.94
C GLY A 80 10.80 16.73 0.49
N ALA A 81 9.80 16.91 -0.39
CA ALA A 81 9.95 16.67 -1.82
C ALA A 81 10.92 17.66 -2.50
N HIS A 82 10.84 18.95 -2.17
CA HIS A 82 11.79 19.95 -2.66
C HIS A 82 13.22 19.62 -2.20
N ARG A 83 13.39 19.24 -0.94
CA ARG A 83 14.71 18.88 -0.42
C ARG A 83 15.30 17.65 -1.12
N LEU A 84 14.48 16.64 -1.41
CA LEU A 84 14.91 15.49 -2.19
C LEU A 84 15.33 15.89 -3.61
N ALA A 85 14.58 16.77 -4.27
CA ALA A 85 14.93 17.27 -5.60
C ALA A 85 16.28 18.00 -5.60
N GLU A 86 16.50 18.92 -4.66
CA GLU A 86 17.78 19.64 -4.51
C GLU A 86 18.97 18.68 -4.37
N LEU A 87 18.81 17.61 -3.59
CA LEU A 87 19.86 16.61 -3.39
C LEU A 87 20.16 15.86 -4.69
N LEU A 88 19.12 15.43 -5.42
CA LEU A 88 19.28 14.72 -6.69
C LEU A 88 19.96 15.61 -7.74
N GLU A 89 19.53 16.87 -7.86
CA GLU A 89 20.10 17.86 -8.77
C GLU A 89 21.58 18.15 -8.47
N SER A 90 21.98 18.14 -7.20
CA SER A 90 23.38 18.36 -6.80
C SER A 90 24.33 17.21 -7.16
N THR A 91 23.79 16.05 -7.55
CA THR A 91 24.55 14.83 -7.86
C THR A 91 24.56 14.46 -9.34
N ALA A 92 23.75 15.15 -10.15
CA ALA A 92 23.63 14.97 -11.60
C ALA A 92 24.63 15.85 -12.36
#